data_AF-A0A2V7PZL3-F1
#
_entry.id   AF-A0A2V7PZL3-F1
#
_cell.length_a   1.000
_cell.length_b   1.000
_cell.length_c   1.000
_cell.angle_alpha   90.00
_cell.angle_beta   90.00
_cell.angle_gamma   90.00
#
_symmetry.space_group_name_H-M   'P 1'
#
loop_
_entity.id
_entity.type
_entity.pdbx_description
1 polymer ?
#
loop_
_entity_poly.entity_id
_entity_poly.type
_entity_poly.pdbx_seq_one_letter_code
_entity_poly.pdbx_strand_id
1 'polypeptide(L)'
;MARTLTAKRARTILWGKLDWHPAVNAWIAFADGAGMPDTIEVLSDGKQSATYRLVGAGPNGESVIAQRVQAAWAVGRTLYERVLRHLPLTTPRYYGSRQESRECVWLFFQDAYSRRHQAKA
;
A
#
# COMPACT_ATOMS: atom_id res chain seq x y z
N MET A 1 -4.16 -18.85 11.94
CA MET A 1 -2.78 -18.33 11.98
C MET A 1 -2.79 -16.86 11.56
N ALA A 2 -2.93 -15.94 12.52
CA ALA A 2 -2.86 -14.51 12.25
C ALA A 2 -1.40 -14.15 11.98
N ARG A 3 -1.03 -13.88 10.72
CA ARG A 3 0.25 -13.26 10.43
C ARG A 3 0.12 -11.82 10.89
N THR A 4 0.68 -11.53 12.05
CA THR A 4 1.02 -10.18 12.49
C THR A 4 1.55 -9.44 11.25
N LEU A 5 0.96 -8.29 10.90
CA LEU A 5 1.52 -7.38 9.92
C LEU A 5 2.79 -6.78 10.55
N THR A 6 3.81 -7.63 10.73
CA THR A 6 5.14 -7.23 11.14
C THR A 6 5.56 -6.13 10.19
N ALA A 7 5.91 -4.96 10.72
CA ALA A 7 6.42 -3.84 9.96
C ALA A 7 7.53 -4.36 9.03
N LYS A 8 7.16 -4.60 7.77
CA LYS A 8 8.06 -5.23 6.81
C LYS A 8 9.11 -4.18 6.50
N ARG A 9 10.37 -4.44 6.84
CA ARG A 9 11.45 -3.48 6.60
C ARG A 9 11.56 -3.20 5.10
N ALA A 10 11.72 -1.93 4.74
CA ALA A 10 12.00 -1.53 3.37
C ALA A 10 13.29 -2.21 2.90
N ARG A 11 13.22 -2.93 1.79
CA ARG A 11 14.38 -3.55 1.13
C ARG A 11 15.11 -2.55 0.26
N THR A 12 14.36 -1.61 -0.30
CA THR A 12 14.86 -0.59 -1.22
C THR A 12 14.02 0.66 -1.06
N ILE A 13 14.66 1.82 -1.18
CA ILE A 13 13.99 3.12 -1.16
C ILE A 13 14.28 3.81 -2.49
N LEU A 14 13.22 4.17 -3.21
CA LEU A 14 13.29 4.87 -4.50
C LEU A 14 12.92 6.34 -4.30
N TRP A 15 13.72 7.22 -4.90
CA TRP A 15 13.62 8.68 -4.79
C TRP A 15 13.57 9.32 -6.17
N GLY A 16 13.17 10.60 -6.24
CA GLY A 16 13.20 11.39 -7.46
C GLY A 16 11.90 11.34 -8.25
N LYS A 17 11.99 11.18 -9.57
CA LYS A 17 10.80 11.12 -10.44
C LYS A 17 10.18 9.71 -10.35
N LEU A 18 9.00 9.59 -9.76
CA LEU A 18 8.39 8.32 -9.36
C LEU A 18 7.14 7.92 -10.18
N ASP A 19 6.72 8.73 -11.17
CA ASP A 19 5.56 8.44 -12.04
C ASP A 19 5.72 7.19 -12.91
N TRP A 20 6.95 6.71 -13.14
CA TRP A 20 7.17 5.46 -13.86
C TRP A 20 6.75 4.23 -13.03
N HIS A 21 6.64 4.36 -11.70
CA HIS A 21 6.46 3.22 -10.83
C HIS A 21 4.98 2.75 -10.83
N PRO A 22 4.70 1.45 -11.04
CA PRO A 22 3.33 0.96 -11.19
C PRO A 22 2.45 1.21 -9.97
N ALA A 23 3.02 1.17 -8.76
CA ALA A 23 2.27 1.49 -7.53
C ALA A 23 1.79 2.95 -7.48
N VAL A 24 2.55 3.89 -8.05
CA VAL A 24 2.18 5.32 -8.11
C VAL A 24 1.06 5.52 -9.11
N ASN A 25 1.21 4.96 -10.33
CA ASN A 25 0.16 5.01 -11.35
C ASN A 25 -1.14 4.33 -10.88
N ALA A 26 -1.02 3.25 -10.13
CA ALA A 26 -2.17 2.57 -9.55
C ALA A 26 -2.91 3.46 -8.54
N TRP A 27 -2.17 4.13 -7.65
CA TRP A 27 -2.73 5.03 -6.64
C TRP A 27 -3.32 6.31 -7.24
N ILE A 28 -2.58 6.99 -8.13
CA ILE A 28 -3.02 8.25 -8.76
C ILE A 28 -4.33 8.07 -9.52
N ALA A 29 -4.46 6.97 -10.27
CA ALA A 29 -5.72 6.71 -10.97
C ALA A 29 -6.74 5.92 -10.13
N PHE A 30 -6.51 5.70 -8.84
CA PHE A 30 -7.52 5.27 -7.87
C PHE A 30 -8.10 6.45 -7.09
N ALA A 31 -7.26 7.35 -6.58
CA ALA A 31 -7.66 8.48 -5.75
C ALA A 31 -7.61 9.78 -6.54
N ASP A 32 -8.77 10.39 -6.79
CA ASP A 32 -8.87 11.73 -7.36
C ASP A 32 -8.13 12.74 -6.46
N GLY A 33 -7.21 13.51 -7.05
CA GLY A 33 -6.36 14.44 -6.30
C GLY A 33 -5.22 13.80 -5.49
N ALA A 34 -4.89 12.53 -5.73
CA ALA A 34 -3.73 11.89 -5.11
C ALA A 34 -2.42 12.65 -5.39
N GLY A 35 -1.67 12.92 -4.31
CA GLY A 35 -0.35 13.53 -4.41
C GLY A 35 0.70 12.57 -4.95
N MET A 36 1.71 13.12 -5.63
CA MET A 36 2.91 12.38 -5.95
C MET A 36 3.65 12.03 -4.64
N PRO A 37 4.01 10.76 -4.40
CA PRO A 37 4.81 10.42 -3.23
C PRO A 37 6.20 11.07 -3.29
N ASP A 38 6.72 11.47 -2.14
CA ASP A 38 8.12 11.90 -1.99
C ASP A 38 9.08 10.74 -2.22
N THR A 39 8.66 9.53 -1.85
CA THR A 39 9.53 8.35 -1.81
C THR A 39 8.69 7.07 -1.89
N ILE A 40 9.25 6.04 -2.54
CA ILE A 40 8.67 4.69 -2.54
C ILE A 40 9.57 3.76 -1.74
N GLU A 41 9.05 3.21 -0.65
CA GLU A 41 9.71 2.12 0.06
C GLU A 41 9.19 0.77 -0.46
N VAL A 42 10.08 -0.04 -1.02
CA VAL A 42 9.77 -1.39 -1.50
C VAL A 42 9.84 -2.35 -0.32
N LEU A 43 8.69 -2.78 0.16
CA LEU A 43 8.59 -3.73 1.27
C LEU A 43 8.64 -5.18 0.76
N SER A 44 8.15 -5.41 -0.45
CA SER A 44 8.16 -6.69 -1.15
C SER A 44 7.98 -6.50 -2.65
N ASP A 45 8.71 -7.26 -3.46
CA ASP A 45 8.67 -7.18 -4.92
C ASP A 45 8.46 -8.56 -5.57
N GLY A 46 7.61 -9.40 -4.97
CA GLY A 46 7.37 -10.76 -5.44
C GLY A 46 6.45 -10.83 -6.66
N LYS A 47 6.65 -11.85 -7.52
CA LYS A 47 5.83 -12.09 -8.73
C LYS A 47 4.34 -12.30 -8.43
N GLN A 48 4.01 -12.93 -7.30
CA GLN A 48 2.64 -13.21 -6.86
C GLN A 48 2.04 -12.09 -5.99
N SER A 49 2.90 -11.36 -5.28
CA SER A 49 2.50 -10.24 -4.44
C SER A 49 3.65 -9.27 -4.26
N ALA A 50 3.38 -7.99 -4.51
CA ALA A 50 4.29 -6.89 -4.26
C ALA A 50 3.65 -5.89 -3.32
N THR A 51 4.44 -5.27 -2.44
CA THR A 51 3.99 -4.34 -1.41
C THR A 51 4.94 -3.17 -1.36
N TYR A 52 4.37 -1.98 -1.53
CA TYR A 52 5.08 -0.72 -1.58
C TYR A 52 4.46 0.23 -0.58
N ARG A 53 5.27 1.12 -0.03
CA ARG A 53 4.79 2.26 0.73
C ARG A 53 5.11 3.52 -0.04
N LEU A 54 4.07 4.29 -0.33
CA LEU A 54 4.11 5.59 -0.98
C LEU A 54 4.08 6.64 0.12
N VAL A 55 5.24 7.21 0.45
CA VAL A 55 5.36 8.21 1.51
C VAL A 55 4.77 9.53 1.01
N GLY A 56 3.89 10.16 1.80
CA GLY A 56 3.28 11.45 1.45
C GLY A 56 2.12 11.40 0.45
N ALA A 57 1.77 10.22 -0.08
CA ALA A 57 0.79 10.12 -1.17
C ALA A 57 -0.68 10.19 -0.74
N GLY A 58 -0.97 10.06 0.56
CA GLY A 58 -2.32 10.10 1.09
C GLY A 58 -2.93 11.51 1.07
N PRO A 59 -4.26 11.65 1.11
CA PRO A 59 -4.96 12.95 1.09
C PRO A 59 -4.49 13.98 2.14
N ASN A 60 -3.97 13.56 3.30
CA ASN A 60 -3.41 14.48 4.30
C ASN A 60 -1.89 14.37 4.43
N GLY A 61 -1.20 13.86 3.40
CA GLY A 61 0.23 13.61 3.41
C GLY A 61 0.63 12.36 4.20
N GLU A 62 -0.32 11.50 4.57
CA GLU A 62 0.03 10.21 5.18
C GLU A 62 0.62 9.22 4.18
N SER A 63 1.42 8.28 4.67
CA SER A 63 1.96 7.20 3.85
C SER A 63 0.86 6.18 3.48
N VAL A 64 0.87 5.74 2.23
CA VAL A 64 -0.08 4.75 1.68
C VAL A 64 0.65 3.45 1.41
N ILE A 65 0.15 2.34 1.95
CA ILE A 65 0.57 1.00 1.55
C ILE A 65 -0.20 0.60 0.29
N ALA A 66 0.52 0.46 -0.82
CA ALA A 66 0.02 -0.07 -2.07
C ALA A 66 0.46 -1.52 -2.22
N GLN A 67 -0.50 -2.45 -2.28
CA GLN A 67 -0.23 -3.86 -2.43
C GLN A 67 -0.83 -4.43 -3.71
N ARG A 68 0.01 -4.99 -4.56
CA ARG A 68 -0.38 -5.74 -5.75
C ARG A 68 -0.48 -7.21 -5.40
N VAL A 69 -1.61 -7.84 -5.71
CA VAL A 69 -1.81 -9.28 -5.53
C VAL A 69 -2.54 -9.88 -6.73
N GLN A 70 -2.37 -11.18 -6.92
CA GLN A 70 -3.18 -11.90 -7.91
C GLN A 70 -4.66 -11.90 -7.50
N ALA A 71 -5.56 -11.65 -8.46
CA ALA A 71 -7.00 -11.58 -8.25
C ALA A 71 -7.58 -12.88 -7.66
N ALA A 72 -7.05 -14.03 -8.11
CA ALA A 72 -7.39 -15.34 -7.54
C ALA A 72 -7.13 -15.42 -6.03
N TRP A 73 -6.13 -14.69 -5.52
CA TRP A 73 -5.79 -14.64 -4.10
C TRP A 73 -6.46 -13.48 -3.38
N ALA A 74 -6.90 -12.46 -4.11
CA ALA A 74 -7.61 -11.32 -3.56
C ALA A 74 -8.96 -11.71 -2.97
N VAL A 75 -9.71 -12.62 -3.62
CA VAL A 75 -11.02 -13.09 -3.10
C VAL A 75 -10.90 -13.70 -1.70
N GLY A 76 -9.89 -14.54 -1.48
CA GLY A 76 -9.60 -15.11 -0.15
C GLY A 76 -9.12 -14.07 0.86
N ARG A 77 -8.55 -12.96 0.39
CA ARG A 77 -8.07 -11.87 1.24
C ARG A 77 -9.15 -10.85 1.58
N THR A 78 -10.13 -10.64 0.71
CA THR A 78 -11.34 -9.85 0.99
C THR A 78 -12.16 -10.49 2.10
N LEU A 79 -12.14 -11.82 2.23
CA LEU A 79 -12.65 -12.53 3.41
C LEU A 79 -11.83 -12.20 4.68
N TYR A 80 -10.51 -12.14 4.56
CA TYR A 80 -9.63 -11.71 5.65
C TYR A 80 -9.92 -10.26 6.09
N GLU A 81 -10.25 -9.36 5.17
CA GLU A 81 -10.64 -7.96 5.45
C GLU A 81 -12.03 -7.84 6.09
N ARG A 82 -12.98 -8.71 5.72
CA ARG A 82 -14.31 -8.75 6.38
C ARG A 82 -14.20 -9.22 7.82
N VAL A 83 -13.29 -10.16 8.10
CA VAL A 83 -13.02 -10.65 9.47
C VAL A 83 -12.16 -9.66 10.26
N LEU A 84 -11.15 -9.04 9.65
CA LEU A 84 -10.28 -8.06 10.31
C LEU A 84 -11.00 -6.76 10.72
N ARG A 85 -12.03 -6.35 9.97
CA ARG A 85 -12.88 -5.21 10.35
C ARG A 85 -13.60 -5.38 11.70
N HIS A 86 -13.71 -6.61 12.20
CA HIS A 86 -14.39 -6.92 13.47
C HIS A 86 -13.43 -7.27 14.61
N LEU A 87 -12.11 -7.22 14.37
CA LEU A 87 -11.11 -7.44 15.41
C LEU A 87 -10.61 -6.08 15.94
N PRO A 88 -10.52 -5.88 17.27
CA PRO A 88 -9.97 -4.67 17.88
C PRO A 88 -8.44 -4.66 17.78
N LEU A 89 -7.94 -4.79 16.57
CA LEU A 89 -6.56 -4.53 16.22
C LEU A 89 -6.54 -3.11 15.64
N THR A 90 -5.44 -2.37 15.86
CA THR A 90 -5.17 -1.08 15.24
C THR A 90 -5.03 -1.26 13.72
N THR A 91 -6.14 -1.55 13.05
CA THR A 91 -6.14 -1.97 11.66
C THR A 91 -5.93 -0.73 10.80
N PRO A 92 -4.90 -0.74 9.93
CA PRO A 92 -4.70 0.35 8.99
C PRO A 92 -5.97 0.59 8.16
N ARG A 93 -6.37 1.85 8.01
CA ARG A 93 -7.58 2.23 7.27
C ARG A 93 -7.48 1.73 5.84
N TYR A 94 -8.46 0.97 5.38
CA TYR A 94 -8.54 0.55 3.98
C TYR A 94 -9.08 1.70 3.12
N TYR A 95 -8.33 2.12 2.10
CA TYR A 95 -8.80 3.14 1.15
C TYR A 95 -9.66 2.51 0.06
N GLY A 96 -9.28 1.32 -0.43
CA GLY A 96 -10.00 0.65 -1.50
C GLY A 96 -9.12 -0.27 -2.33
N SER A 97 -9.68 -0.71 -3.45
CA SER A 97 -9.00 -1.55 -4.42
C SER A 97 -9.19 -1.05 -5.83
N ARG A 98 -8.23 -1.34 -6.70
CA ARG A 98 -8.29 -1.05 -8.12
C ARG A 98 -7.83 -2.24 -8.92
N GLN A 99 -8.62 -2.62 -9.91
CA GLN A 99 -8.25 -3.68 -10.83
C GLN A 99 -7.15 -3.17 -11.79
N GLU A 100 -6.01 -3.86 -11.83
CA GLU A 100 -4.95 -3.62 -12.83
C GLU A 100 -5.22 -4.43 -14.09
N SER A 101 -5.58 -5.70 -13.91
CA SER A 101 -5.88 -6.64 -14.98
C SER A 101 -6.85 -7.71 -14.49
N ARG A 102 -7.26 -8.63 -15.36
CA ARG A 102 -8.10 -9.78 -14.96
C ARG A 102 -7.45 -10.64 -13.87
N GLU A 103 -6.12 -10.63 -13.80
CA GLU A 103 -5.34 -11.49 -12.93
C GLU A 103 -4.71 -10.75 -11.75
N CYS A 104 -4.73 -9.42 -11.72
CA CYS A 104 -4.05 -8.62 -10.70
C CYS A 104 -4.94 -7.47 -10.20
N VAL A 105 -4.91 -7.27 -8.89
CA VAL A 105 -5.61 -6.18 -8.20
C VAL A 105 -4.66 -5.47 -7.26
N TRP A 106 -4.80 -4.15 -7.19
CA TRP A 106 -4.17 -3.30 -6.20
C TRP A 106 -5.11 -3.09 -5.01
N LEU A 107 -4.54 -3.18 -3.82
CA LEU A 107 -5.19 -2.88 -2.55
C LEU A 107 -4.43 -1.72 -1.89
N PHE A 108 -5.15 -0.74 -1.38
CA PHE A 108 -4.58 0.46 -0.78
C PHE A 108 -5.00 0.61 0.67
N PHE A 109 -4.02 0.83 1.54
CA PHE A 109 -4.22 0.99 2.98
C PHE A 109 -3.46 2.22 3.49
N GLN A 110 -3.98 2.86 4.53
CA GLN A 110 -3.24 3.83 5.31
C GLN A 110 -2.12 3.12 6.04
N ASP A 111 -0.90 3.64 6.00
CA ASP A 111 0.16 3.10 6.84
C ASP A 111 -0.10 3.46 8.31
N ALA A 112 -0.33 2.47 9.16
CA ALA A 112 -0.56 2.66 10.60
C ALA A 112 0.71 3.09 11.37
N TYR A 113 1.87 3.11 10.71
CA TYR A 113 3.16 3.48 11.28
C TYR A 113 3.67 4.83 10.75
N SER A 114 2.79 5.62 10.11
CA SER A 114 3.09 6.86 9.37
C SER A 114 3.67 8.01 10.21
N ARG A 115 4.04 7.75 11.48
CA ARG A 115 4.90 8.65 12.25
C ARG A 115 6.37 8.19 12.19
N ARG A 116 7.01 8.39 11.04
CA ARG A 116 8.47 8.60 10.96
C ARG A 116 8.82 9.13 9.57
N HIS A 117 8.94 10.44 9.46
CA HIS A 117 9.98 11.17 8.74
C HIS A 117 9.81 12.67 9.03
N GLN A 118 10.15 13.11 10.24
CA GLN A 118 10.76 14.42 10.41
C GLN A 118 12.25 14.20 10.61
N ALA A 119 13.00 14.38 9.53
CA ALA A 119 14.42 14.69 9.62
C ALA A 119 14.71 15.69 8.49
N LYS A 120 14.35 16.95 8.74
CA LYS A 120 15.09 18.08 8.18
C LYS A 120 16.03 18.56 9.29
N ALA A 121 17.33 18.43 9.07
CA ALA A 121 18.38 19.27 9.63
C ALA A 121 19.59 19.16 8.71
#